data_AF-A0A7K4H545-F1
#
_entry.id   AF-A0A7K4H545-F1
#
_cell.length_a   1.000
_cell.length_b   1.000
_cell.length_c   1.000
_cell.angle_alpha   90.00
_cell.angle_beta   90.00
_cell.angle_gamma   90.00
#
_symmetry.space_group_name_H-M   'P 1'
#
loop_
_entity.id
_entity.type
_entity.pdbx_description
1 polymer ?
#
loop_
_entity_poly.entity_id
_entity_poly.type
_entity_poly.pdbx_seq_one_letter_code
_entity_poly.pdbx_strand_id
1 'polypeptide(L)'
;VEVIPMSYFPIMEKLKNLGGNPVLRMARSKSGPLITDNGNFIIDVDFGEIDNPSDLNIKLLNIPGVVDTGLFVDMTSKVYIGLEDGNVLTLHR
;
A
#
# COMPACT_ATOMS: atom_id res chain seq x y z
N VAL A 1 2.81 -1.30 -0.06
CA VAL A 1 2.86 -2.74 -0.37
C VAL A 1 3.76 -3.41 0.65
N GLU A 2 3.26 -4.39 1.40
CA GLU A 2 4.05 -5.15 2.38
C GLU A 2 4.70 -6.37 1.69
N VAL A 3 5.98 -6.59 1.92
CA VAL A 3 6.77 -7.59 1.19
C VAL A 3 7.74 -8.37 2.10
N ILE A 4 8.00 -9.63 1.74
CA ILE A 4 8.99 -10.45 2.42
C ILE A 4 10.39 -9.81 2.24
N PRO A 5 11.18 -9.60 3.31
CA PRO A 5 12.44 -8.85 3.24
C PRO A 5 13.44 -9.35 2.20
N MET A 6 13.53 -10.65 1.93
CA MET A 6 14.46 -11.18 0.92
C MET A 6 14.03 -10.90 -0.52
N SER A 7 12.76 -10.53 -0.74
CA SER A 7 12.15 -10.38 -2.07
C SER A 7 12.00 -8.94 -2.54
N TYR A 8 12.30 -7.94 -1.69
CA TYR A 8 11.97 -6.54 -1.99
C TYR A 8 12.62 -6.04 -3.28
N PHE A 9 13.87 -6.40 -3.55
CA PHE A 9 14.62 -5.92 -4.72
C PHE A 9 13.99 -6.31 -6.06
N PRO A 10 13.71 -7.60 -6.36
CA PRO A 10 13.01 -7.97 -7.60
C PRO A 10 11.55 -7.47 -7.62
N ILE A 11 10.90 -7.28 -6.47
CA ILE A 11 9.55 -6.70 -6.41
C ILE A 11 9.57 -5.23 -6.83
N MET A 12 10.59 -4.44 -6.47
CA MET A 12 10.72 -3.06 -6.92
C MET A 12 10.72 -2.95 -8.45
N GLU A 13 11.42 -3.83 -9.16
CA GLU A 13 11.39 -3.84 -10.63
C GLU A 13 10.02 -4.23 -11.19
N LYS A 14 9.32 -5.19 -10.57
CA LYS A 14 7.95 -5.55 -10.98
C LYS A 14 6.97 -4.40 -10.78
N LEU A 15 7.09 -3.66 -9.68
CA LEU A 15 6.26 -2.49 -9.38
C LEU A 15 6.51 -1.37 -10.40
N LYS A 16 7.76 -1.15 -10.82
CA LYS A 16 8.08 -0.23 -11.93
C LYS A 16 7.44 -0.65 -13.24
N ASN A 17 7.49 -1.95 -13.56
CA ASN A 17 6.87 -2.47 -14.79
C ASN A 17 5.34 -2.39 -14.78
N LEU A 18 4.72 -2.31 -13.60
CA LEU A 18 3.29 -2.01 -13.43
C LEU A 18 2.97 -0.50 -13.52
N GLY A 19 3.96 0.34 -13.80
CA GLY A 19 3.80 1.80 -13.92
C GLY A 19 3.96 2.56 -12.60
N GLY A 20 4.37 1.90 -11.52
CA GLY A 20 4.57 2.54 -10.22
C GLY A 20 5.97 3.10 -10.01
N ASN A 21 6.11 4.03 -9.08
CA ASN A 21 7.38 4.56 -8.59
C ASN A 21 7.65 4.04 -7.16
N PRO A 22 8.29 2.86 -7.00
CA PRO A 22 8.49 2.24 -5.70
C PRO A 22 9.69 2.81 -4.93
N VAL A 23 9.49 3.05 -3.64
CA VAL A 23 10.50 3.48 -2.68
C VAL A 23 10.44 2.57 -1.45
N LEU A 24 11.57 1.99 -1.07
CA LEU A 24 11.65 1.22 0.17
C LEU A 24 11.53 2.18 1.36
N ARG A 25 10.55 1.93 2.24
CA ARG A 25 10.31 2.79 3.39
C ARG A 25 11.43 2.62 4.41
N MET A 26 12.13 3.70 4.72
CA MET A 26 13.21 3.73 5.73
C MET A 26 12.66 4.05 7.12
N ALA A 27 13.23 3.45 8.15
CA ALA A 27 12.84 3.73 9.52
C ALA A 27 13.36 5.11 9.97
N ARG A 28 12.60 5.79 10.83
CA ARG A 28 12.97 7.12 11.38
C ARG A 28 13.83 7.04 12.64
N SER A 29 13.63 5.99 13.45
CA SER A 29 14.24 5.86 14.79
C SER A 29 15.25 4.70 14.88
N LYS A 30 15.58 4.07 13.75
CA LYS A 30 16.60 3.02 13.63
C LYS A 30 17.22 3.05 12.23
N SER A 31 18.41 2.49 12.09
CA SER A 31 19.05 2.33 10.79
C SER A 31 18.36 1.24 9.96
N GLY A 32 18.23 1.48 8.65
CA GLY A 32 17.69 0.51 7.71
C GLY A 32 16.19 0.64 7.42
N PRO A 33 15.60 -0.34 6.72
CA PRO A 33 14.20 -0.32 6.34
C PRO A 33 13.25 -0.36 7.56
N LEU A 34 12.05 0.19 7.39
CA LEU A 34 10.96 -0.05 8.31
C LEU A 34 10.61 -1.54 8.29
N ILE A 35 10.40 -2.11 9.47
CA ILE A 35 9.99 -3.50 9.65
C ILE A 35 8.60 -3.47 10.29
N THR A 36 7.63 -4.16 9.69
CA THR A 36 6.28 -4.30 10.25
C THR A 36 6.31 -5.23 11.47
N ASP A 37 5.20 -5.28 12.23
CA ASP A 37 5.07 -6.22 13.35
C ASP A 37 5.15 -7.68 12.90
N ASN A 38 4.80 -7.96 11.63
CA ASN A 38 4.93 -9.27 10.99
C ASN A 38 6.36 -9.55 10.46
N GLY A 39 7.32 -8.64 10.67
CA GLY A 39 8.70 -8.82 10.25
C GLY A 39 8.97 -8.51 8.77
N ASN A 40 8.02 -7.90 8.06
CA ASN A 40 8.13 -7.60 6.63
C ASN A 40 8.62 -6.18 6.36
N PHE A 41 9.00 -5.89 5.12
CA PHE A 41 9.31 -4.53 4.66
C PHE A 41 8.08 -3.87 4.04
N ILE A 42 8.10 -2.54 4.04
CA ILE A 42 7.11 -1.72 3.33
C ILE A 42 7.78 -1.05 2.14
N ILE A 43 7.19 -1.24 0.96
CA ILE A 43 7.47 -0.44 -0.24
C ILE A 43 6.31 0.54 -0.42
N ASP A 44 6.64 1.82 -0.39
CA ASP A 44 5.74 2.91 -0.81
C ASP A 44 5.75 3.00 -2.32
N VAL A 45 4.58 2.97 -2.96
CA VAL A 45 4.50 2.95 -4.43
C VAL A 45 3.50 4.01 -4.87
N ASP A 46 4.00 4.98 -5.62
CA ASP A 46 3.16 5.97 -6.28
C ASP A 46 2.77 5.46 -7.66
N PHE A 47 1.47 5.23 -7.88
CA PHE A 47 0.90 4.84 -9.18
C PHE A 47 0.21 6.01 -9.89
N GLY A 48 0.27 7.23 -9.33
CA GLY A 48 -0.57 8.34 -9.77
C GLY A 48 -2.04 8.11 -9.45
N GLU A 49 -2.93 8.59 -10.33
CA GLU A 49 -4.36 8.30 -10.24
C GLU A 49 -4.62 6.81 -10.55
N ILE A 50 -5.41 6.15 -9.71
CA ILE A 50 -5.68 4.72 -9.81
C ILE A 50 -7.11 4.53 -10.34
N ASP A 51 -7.23 4.32 -11.65
CA ASP A 51 -8.54 4.14 -12.31
C ASP A 51 -9.28 2.88 -11.84
N ASN A 52 -8.56 1.78 -11.64
CA ASN A 52 -9.13 0.50 -11.22
C ASN A 52 -8.36 -0.10 -10.02
N PRO A 53 -8.73 0.31 -8.80
CA PRO A 53 -8.08 -0.19 -7.58
C PRO A 53 -8.20 -1.71 -7.41
N SER A 54 -9.32 -2.31 -7.84
CA SER A 54 -9.56 -3.75 -7.73
C SER A 54 -8.56 -4.56 -8.56
N ASP A 55 -8.39 -4.19 -9.83
CA ASP A 55 -7.45 -4.84 -10.73
C ASP A 55 -5.99 -4.64 -10.28
N LEU A 56 -5.63 -3.42 -9.86
CA LEU A 56 -4.31 -3.14 -9.31
C LEU A 56 -4.03 -3.98 -8.06
N ASN A 57 -4.98 -4.08 -7.13
CA ASN A 57 -4.84 -4.89 -5.92
C ASN A 57 -4.59 -6.36 -6.25
N ILE A 58 -5.37 -6.94 -7.18
CA ILE A 58 -5.20 -8.32 -7.63
C ILE A 58 -3.81 -8.52 -8.27
N LYS A 59 -3.37 -7.60 -9.14
CA LYS A 59 -2.05 -7.66 -9.78
C LYS A 59 -0.92 -7.63 -8.74
N LEU A 60 -1.02 -6.76 -7.74
CA LEU A 60 -0.05 -6.63 -6.67
C LEU A 60 0.03 -7.90 -5.80
N LEU A 61 -1.11 -8.42 -5.34
CA LEU A 61 -1.18 -9.63 -4.52
C LEU A 61 -0.68 -10.88 -5.26
N ASN A 62 -0.79 -10.91 -6.59
CA ASN A 62 -0.28 -12.00 -7.42
C ASN A 62 1.25 -11.96 -7.63
N ILE A 63 1.97 -10.95 -7.12
CA ILE A 63 3.43 -10.93 -7.16
C ILE A 63 3.98 -11.80 -6.01
N PRO A 64 4.74 -12.88 -6.28
CA PRO A 64 5.33 -13.69 -5.22
C PRO A 64 6.26 -12.85 -4.34
N GLY A 65 6.05 -12.94 -3.03
CA GLY A 65 6.77 -12.16 -2.02
C GLY A 65 6.04 -10.89 -1.58
N VAL A 66 4.97 -10.46 -2.27
CA VAL A 66 4.00 -9.51 -1.71
C VAL A 66 3.14 -10.26 -0.68
N VAL A 67 3.03 -9.67 0.49
CA VAL A 67 2.24 -10.18 1.62
C VAL A 67 0.86 -9.53 1.62
N ASP A 68 0.82 -8.20 1.45
CA ASP A 68 -0.42 -7.44 1.43
C ASP A 68 -0.27 -6.08 0.71
N THR A 69 -1.38 -5.41 0.46
CA THR A 69 -1.42 -4.06 -0.12
C THR A 69 -2.16 -3.08 0.79
N GLY A 70 -2.03 -1.78 0.50
CA GLY A 70 -2.79 -0.74 1.19
C GLY A 70 -4.15 -0.45 0.56
N LEU A 71 -4.61 -1.26 -0.40
CA LEU A 71 -5.86 -1.03 -1.14
C LEU A 71 -7.03 -1.77 -0.47
N PHE A 72 -7.88 -1.02 0.23
CA PHE A 72 -9.07 -1.54 0.92
C PHE A 72 -10.28 -1.60 -0.03
N VAL A 73 -10.17 -2.42 -1.07
CA VAL A 73 -11.17 -2.56 -2.13
C VAL A 73 -12.38 -3.33 -1.64
N ASP A 74 -13.59 -2.81 -1.84
CA ASP A 74 -14.87 -3.46 -1.49
C ASP A 74 -15.07 -3.82 0.00
N MET A 75 -14.22 -3.32 0.90
CA MET A 75 -14.28 -3.63 2.34
C MET A 75 -15.10 -2.63 3.15
N THR A 76 -15.12 -1.35 2.73
CA THR A 76 -15.70 -0.26 3.53
C THR A 76 -17.20 -0.11 3.25
N SER A 77 -18.02 -0.10 4.30
CA SER A 77 -19.48 0.14 4.18
C SER A 77 -19.91 1.56 4.56
N LYS A 78 -19.11 2.26 5.38
CA LYS A 78 -19.36 3.62 5.85
C LYS A 78 -18.05 4.38 6.02
N VAL A 79 -18.05 5.67 5.72
CA VAL A 79 -16.92 6.59 5.95
C VAL A 79 -17.42 7.76 6.79
N TYR A 80 -16.73 8.08 7.88
CA TYR A 80 -16.99 9.24 8.71
C TYR A 80 -15.90 10.29 8.45
N ILE A 81 -16.29 11.49 8.03
CA ILE A 81 -15.40 12.60 7.68
C ILE A 81 -15.63 13.71 8.70
N GLY A 82 -14.61 14.02 9.50
CA GLY A 82 -14.63 15.17 10.41
C GLY A 82 -14.39 16.46 9.64
N LEU A 83 -15.28 17.43 9.80
CA LEU A 83 -15.20 18.75 9.18
C LEU A 83 -14.59 19.77 10.15
N GLU A 84 -14.04 20.87 9.61
CA GLU A 84 -13.37 21.91 10.41
C GLU A 84 -14.28 22.59 11.43
N ASP A 85 -15.59 22.62 11.16
CA ASP A 85 -16.62 23.19 12.05
C ASP A 85 -17.06 22.23 13.18
N GLY A 86 -16.46 21.05 13.26
CA GLY A 86 -16.79 20.02 14.26
C GLY A 86 -17.94 19.09 13.87
N ASN A 87 -18.56 19.28 12.70
CA ASN A 87 -19.56 18.36 12.20
C ASN A 87 -18.95 17.09 11.61
N VAL A 88 -19.76 16.03 11.51
CA VAL A 88 -19.37 14.74 10.92
C VAL A 88 -20.22 14.44 9.70
N LEU A 89 -19.60 14.41 8.53
CA LEU A 89 -20.22 13.90 7.31
C LEU A 89 -20.09 12.37 7.29
N THR A 90 -21.21 11.67 7.12
CA THR A 90 -21.22 10.21 6.98
C THR A 90 -21.55 9.84 5.54
N LEU A 91 -20.64 9.14 4.87
CA LEU A 91 -20.87 8.52 3.57
C LEU A 91 -21.19 7.04 3.77
N HIS A 92 -22.10 6.52 2.97
CA HIS A 92 -22.47 5.12 2.93
C HIS A 92 -22.12 4.55 1.56
N ARG A 93 -21.82 3.25 1.51
CA ARG A 93 -21.70 2.51 0.24
C ARG A 93 -23.03 2.47 -0.50
#